data_AF-A0A962M335-F1
#
_entry.id   AF-A0A962M335-F1
#
_cell.length_a   1.000
_cell.length_b   1.000
_cell.length_c   1.000
_cell.angle_alpha   90.00
_cell.angle_beta   90.00
_cell.angle_gamma   90.00
#
_symmetry.space_group_name_H-M   'P 1'
#
loop_
_entity.id
_entity.type
_entity.pdbx_description
1 polymer ?
#
loop_
_entity_poly.entity_id
_entity_poly.type
_entity_poly.pdbx_seq_one_letter_code
_entity_poly.pdbx_strand_id
1 'polypeptide(L)'
;MKDFSVKVPGIDFELESNKTYRIGGRVDSASPDGWKEQGISKFQHPLNSEGAIVRFDAERNVWDTGLYKSSPCYARYPQLGEENQKIFEEFLLEDLKLTMPDDAFSPKANNKYWDEYSFPINQPLTIRTSTPQNFLGMWFALLHYTVAPKEKENFPIYREMRTGYTVVDIKEKSSNKQKSEFEKSKATSKFVNLLESDKKSDKVFLEKLMDYVGFKGNIETEAGILNSQFNYWINNKKESHKNASYFNQTFERFSTEEGREELEIYNNLKDCMKTGSVTFNRSEYYLGEESLGNNLKEAAKVVNNDKNLKSKLLEIMDNDN
;
A
#
# COMPACT_ATOMS: atom_id res chain seq x y z
N MET A 1 -10.98 -22.12 -3.04
CA MET A 1 -12.06 -21.35 -3.67
C MET A 1 -11.52 -20.65 -4.91
N LYS A 2 -12.23 -20.75 -6.04
CA LYS A 2 -11.89 -20.07 -7.30
C LYS A 2 -12.06 -18.55 -7.18
N ASP A 3 -11.48 -17.79 -8.11
CA ASP A 3 -11.66 -16.35 -8.18
C ASP A 3 -13.02 -15.99 -8.81
N PHE A 4 -13.82 -15.21 -8.10
CA PHE A 4 -15.10 -14.64 -8.54
C PHE A 4 -15.43 -13.37 -7.76
N SER A 5 -16.41 -12.62 -8.27
CA SER A 5 -16.93 -11.42 -7.63
C SER A 5 -18.46 -11.42 -7.68
N VAL A 6 -19.10 -10.83 -6.67
CA VAL A 6 -20.57 -10.71 -6.59
C VAL A 6 -20.98 -9.33 -6.14
N LYS A 7 -21.99 -8.78 -6.79
CA LYS A 7 -22.55 -7.49 -6.41
C LYS A 7 -23.55 -7.66 -5.28
N VAL A 8 -23.38 -6.89 -4.21
CA VAL A 8 -24.25 -6.97 -3.04
C VAL A 8 -25.58 -6.23 -3.29
N PRO A 9 -26.74 -6.86 -3.09
CA PRO A 9 -28.04 -6.22 -3.26
C PRO A 9 -28.21 -4.96 -2.43
N GLY A 10 -28.73 -3.89 -3.04
CA GLY A 10 -29.01 -2.62 -2.35
C GLY A 10 -27.76 -1.84 -1.92
N ILE A 11 -26.56 -2.34 -2.23
CA ILE A 11 -25.29 -1.71 -1.91
C ILE A 11 -24.47 -1.65 -3.19
N ASP A 12 -23.90 -0.49 -3.45
CA ASP A 12 -22.94 -0.32 -4.53
C ASP A 12 -21.55 -0.73 -4.00
N PHE A 13 -21.40 -2.05 -3.85
CA PHE A 13 -20.19 -2.72 -3.40
C PHE A 13 -20.16 -4.11 -4.05
N GLU A 14 -18.98 -4.47 -4.54
CA GLU A 14 -18.71 -5.78 -5.13
C GLU A 14 -17.79 -6.55 -4.18
N LEU A 15 -18.24 -7.71 -3.73
CA LEU A 15 -17.47 -8.59 -2.86
C LEU A 15 -16.71 -9.58 -3.72
N GLU A 16 -15.40 -9.64 -3.53
CA GLU A 16 -14.49 -10.51 -4.29
C GLU A 16 -13.97 -11.65 -3.40
N SER A 17 -13.85 -12.84 -3.98
CA SER A 17 -13.15 -13.97 -3.36
C SER A 17 -11.64 -13.74 -3.35
N ASN A 18 -10.92 -14.43 -2.47
CA ASN A 18 -9.45 -14.37 -2.37
C ASN A 18 -8.90 -12.94 -2.14
N LYS A 19 -9.71 -12.05 -1.57
CA LYS A 19 -9.30 -10.69 -1.16
C LYS A 19 -9.17 -10.59 0.36
N THR A 20 -8.53 -9.50 0.79
CA THR A 20 -8.40 -9.15 2.20
C THR A 20 -9.17 -7.87 2.49
N TYR A 21 -10.12 -7.96 3.43
CA TYR A 21 -10.92 -6.84 3.88
C TYR A 21 -10.55 -6.48 5.31
N ARG A 22 -10.51 -5.18 5.62
CA ARG A 22 -10.35 -4.69 7.00
C ARG A 22 -11.69 -4.23 7.52
N ILE A 23 -12.11 -4.81 8.64
CA ILE A 23 -13.20 -4.28 9.45
C ILE A 23 -12.62 -3.28 10.45
N GLY A 24 -13.14 -2.06 10.42
CA GLY A 24 -12.72 -0.95 11.28
C GLY A 24 -13.89 -0.18 11.87
N GLY A 25 -13.58 0.68 12.84
CA GLY A 25 -14.54 1.54 13.54
C GLY A 25 -15.21 2.51 12.60
N ARG A 26 -16.54 2.65 12.72
CA ARG A 26 -17.19 3.86 12.22
C ARG A 26 -16.87 5.00 13.18
N VAL A 27 -16.15 6.03 12.73
CA VAL A 27 -15.74 7.14 13.61
C VAL A 27 -16.98 7.85 14.14
N ASP A 28 -17.11 7.90 15.46
CA ASP A 28 -18.17 8.65 16.14
C ASP A 28 -17.60 10.01 16.57
N SER A 29 -18.24 11.09 16.13
CA SER A 29 -17.90 12.46 16.52
C SER A 29 -17.98 12.70 18.03
N ALA A 30 -18.73 11.88 18.76
CA ALA A 30 -18.83 11.91 20.22
C ALA A 30 -17.73 11.09 20.94
N SER A 31 -16.87 10.35 20.22
CA SER A 31 -15.76 9.60 20.83
C SER A 31 -14.65 10.51 21.37
N PRO A 32 -13.91 10.11 22.43
CA PRO A 32 -12.72 10.82 22.90
C PRO A 32 -11.67 11.00 21.79
N ASP A 33 -10.91 12.09 21.83
CA ASP A 33 -10.00 12.47 20.72
C ASP A 33 -8.91 11.41 20.45
N GLY A 34 -8.35 10.79 21.49
CA GLY A 34 -7.39 9.69 21.32
C GLY A 34 -7.96 8.45 20.62
N TRP A 35 -9.28 8.24 20.62
CA TRP A 35 -9.93 7.14 19.93
C TRP A 35 -10.27 7.51 18.49
N LYS A 36 -10.65 8.77 18.25
CA LYS A 36 -10.80 9.33 16.90
C LYS A 36 -9.49 9.25 16.11
N GLU A 37 -8.36 9.56 16.73
CA GLU A 37 -7.02 9.45 16.14
C GLU A 37 -6.64 8.02 15.74
N GLN A 38 -7.17 7.01 16.46
CA GLN A 38 -6.95 5.60 16.17
C GLN A 38 -8.02 4.99 15.24
N GLY A 39 -9.05 5.76 14.86
CA GLY A 39 -10.17 5.26 14.07
C GLY A 39 -11.04 4.23 14.81
N ILE A 40 -11.07 4.31 16.14
CA ILE A 40 -11.80 3.41 17.02
C ILE A 40 -13.01 4.17 17.58
N SER A 41 -14.19 3.56 17.58
CA SER A 41 -15.43 4.19 18.08
C SER A 41 -16.12 3.45 19.21
N LYS A 42 -15.70 2.20 19.49
CA LYS A 42 -16.22 1.39 20.60
C LYS A 42 -15.05 0.75 21.36
N PHE A 43 -15.21 0.61 22.67
CA PHE A 43 -14.24 -0.07 23.53
C PHE A 43 -14.10 -1.55 23.12
N GLN A 44 -12.87 -1.99 22.90
CA GLN A 44 -12.56 -3.37 22.55
C GLN A 44 -12.64 -4.24 23.81
N HIS A 45 -13.81 -4.83 24.06
CA HIS A 45 -13.98 -5.85 25.10
C HIS A 45 -14.32 -7.20 24.45
N PRO A 46 -13.74 -8.33 24.89
CA PRO A 46 -14.06 -9.67 24.37
C PRO A 46 -15.55 -10.04 24.45
N LEU A 47 -16.31 -9.39 25.34
CA LEU A 47 -17.76 -9.60 25.51
C LEU A 47 -18.63 -8.70 24.61
N ASN A 48 -18.04 -7.79 23.82
CA ASN A 48 -18.76 -6.87 22.93
C ASN A 48 -18.78 -7.37 21.47
N SER A 49 -18.76 -8.68 21.24
CA SER A 49 -18.81 -9.25 19.89
C SER A 49 -20.19 -9.04 19.27
N GLU A 50 -20.30 -8.08 18.34
CA GLU A 50 -21.42 -8.04 17.40
C GLU A 50 -21.14 -9.06 16.29
N GLY A 51 -22.16 -9.81 15.88
CA GLY A 51 -22.05 -10.81 14.84
C GLY A 51 -22.92 -10.46 13.64
N ALA A 52 -22.46 -10.77 12.43
CA ALA A 52 -23.34 -10.80 11.29
C ALA A 52 -24.21 -12.06 11.37
N ILE A 53 -25.52 -11.83 11.45
CA ILE A 53 -26.56 -12.85 11.47
C ILE A 53 -27.31 -12.82 10.14
N VAL A 54 -27.91 -13.95 9.77
CA VAL A 54 -28.83 -14.00 8.62
C VAL A 54 -30.20 -13.53 9.07
N ARG A 55 -30.90 -12.71 8.28
CA ARG A 55 -32.25 -12.25 8.62
C ARG A 55 -33.31 -13.28 8.22
N PHE A 56 -34.30 -13.49 9.07
CA PHE A 56 -35.48 -14.30 8.76
C PHE A 56 -36.62 -13.41 8.26
N ASP A 57 -37.18 -13.71 7.09
CA ASP A 57 -38.39 -13.08 6.55
C ASP A 57 -39.61 -13.87 7.03
N ALA A 58 -40.27 -13.36 8.07
CA ALA A 58 -41.42 -14.01 8.69
C ALA A 58 -42.66 -14.06 7.79
N GLU A 59 -42.83 -13.11 6.87
CA GLU A 59 -43.99 -13.09 5.95
C GLU A 59 -43.85 -14.19 4.89
N ARG A 60 -42.63 -14.40 4.39
CA ARG A 60 -42.35 -15.43 3.38
C ARG A 60 -41.93 -16.77 3.99
N ASN A 61 -41.67 -16.81 5.29
CA ASN A 61 -41.18 -17.97 6.03
C ASN A 61 -39.88 -18.54 5.43
N VAL A 62 -38.91 -17.66 5.16
CA VAL A 62 -37.61 -18.02 4.56
C VAL A 62 -36.46 -17.21 5.15
N TRP A 63 -35.27 -17.81 5.15
CA TRP A 63 -34.02 -17.11 5.51
C TRP A 63 -33.48 -16.30 4.33
N ASP A 64 -33.06 -15.06 4.60
CA ASP A 64 -32.52 -14.14 3.61
C ASP A 64 -31.02 -14.32 3.39
N THR A 65 -30.63 -15.50 2.91
CA THR A 65 -29.21 -15.83 2.69
C THR A 65 -28.62 -15.14 1.45
N GLY A 66 -29.44 -14.70 0.51
CA GLY A 66 -28.98 -14.18 -0.78
C GLY A 66 -28.27 -15.22 -1.67
N LEU A 67 -28.22 -16.50 -1.27
CA LEU A 67 -27.62 -17.58 -2.06
C LEU A 67 -28.52 -18.04 -3.22
N TYR A 68 -29.82 -17.74 -3.14
CA TYR A 68 -30.83 -18.13 -4.12
C TYR A 68 -31.53 -16.90 -4.67
N LYS A 69 -31.93 -16.93 -5.94
CA LYS A 69 -32.69 -15.83 -6.57
C LYS A 69 -34.03 -15.54 -5.87
N SER A 70 -34.56 -16.52 -5.14
CA SER A 70 -35.78 -16.39 -4.34
C SER A 70 -35.56 -15.74 -2.97
N SER A 71 -34.32 -15.40 -2.60
CA SER A 71 -34.02 -14.75 -1.32
C SER A 71 -34.66 -13.35 -1.25
N PRO A 72 -35.27 -12.96 -0.10
CA PRO A 72 -35.90 -11.66 0.10
C PRO A 72 -35.08 -10.44 -0.34
N CYS A 73 -33.75 -10.46 -0.20
CA CYS A 73 -32.85 -9.37 -0.58
C CYS A 73 -32.93 -9.00 -2.07
N TYR A 74 -33.34 -9.94 -2.93
CA TYR A 74 -33.48 -9.73 -4.37
C TYR A 74 -34.89 -9.27 -4.78
N ALA A 75 -35.82 -9.07 -3.85
CA ALA A 75 -37.19 -8.66 -4.18
C ALA A 75 -37.26 -7.37 -5.01
N ARG A 76 -36.29 -6.46 -4.83
CA ARG A 76 -36.13 -5.23 -5.62
C ARG A 76 -35.10 -5.33 -6.75
N TYR A 77 -34.36 -6.43 -6.82
CA TYR A 77 -33.27 -6.66 -7.77
C TYR A 77 -33.31 -8.09 -8.37
N PRO A 78 -34.40 -8.51 -9.07
CA PRO A 78 -34.55 -9.91 -9.48
C PRO A 78 -33.47 -10.40 -10.43
N GLN A 79 -33.04 -9.56 -11.38
CA GLN A 79 -31.98 -9.89 -12.34
C GLN A 79 -30.64 -10.18 -11.63
N LEU A 80 -30.30 -9.36 -10.64
CA LEU A 80 -29.10 -9.56 -9.82
C LEU A 80 -29.17 -10.88 -9.03
N GLY A 81 -30.37 -11.29 -8.61
CA GLY A 81 -30.57 -12.59 -7.95
C GLY A 81 -30.26 -13.77 -8.86
N GLU A 82 -30.62 -13.69 -10.14
CA GLU A 82 -30.29 -14.73 -11.12
C GLU A 82 -28.78 -14.78 -11.44
N GLU A 83 -28.14 -13.62 -11.55
CA GLU A 83 -26.70 -13.51 -11.79
C GLU A 83 -25.90 -14.07 -10.60
N ASN A 84 -26.19 -13.59 -9.39
CA ASN A 84 -25.50 -14.02 -8.19
C ASN A 84 -25.72 -15.51 -7.90
N GLN A 85 -26.93 -16.04 -8.08
CA GLN A 85 -27.18 -17.47 -7.89
C GLN A 85 -26.29 -18.33 -8.80
N LYS A 86 -26.15 -17.98 -10.09
CA LYS A 86 -25.27 -18.71 -11.02
C LYS A 86 -23.82 -18.69 -10.54
N ILE A 87 -23.34 -17.53 -10.10
CA ILE A 87 -21.97 -17.38 -9.57
C ILE A 87 -21.79 -18.24 -8.32
N PHE A 88 -22.75 -18.24 -7.40
CA PHE A 88 -22.67 -19.05 -6.19
C PHE A 88 -22.71 -20.56 -6.50
N GLU A 89 -23.59 -21.00 -7.40
CA GLU A 89 -23.66 -22.40 -7.85
C GLU A 89 -22.34 -22.86 -8.48
N GLU A 90 -21.69 -22.01 -9.28
CA GLU A 90 -20.46 -22.37 -9.99
C GLU A 90 -19.21 -22.33 -9.08
N PHE A 91 -19.15 -21.39 -8.13
CA PHE A 91 -17.88 -21.05 -7.45
C PHE A 91 -17.88 -21.17 -5.92
N LEU A 92 -19.05 -21.27 -5.27
CA LEU A 92 -19.14 -21.20 -3.80
C LEU A 92 -19.90 -22.35 -3.15
N LEU A 93 -21.06 -22.76 -3.69
CA LEU A 93 -21.98 -23.68 -3.02
C LEU A 93 -21.36 -25.07 -2.80
N GLU A 94 -20.63 -25.62 -3.78
CA GLU A 94 -19.96 -26.91 -3.61
C GLU A 94 -18.91 -26.87 -2.49
N ASP A 95 -18.14 -25.79 -2.40
CA ASP A 95 -17.15 -25.61 -1.33
C ASP A 95 -17.83 -25.42 0.04
N LEU A 96 -18.99 -24.77 0.10
CA LEU A 96 -19.76 -24.59 1.34
C LEU A 96 -20.37 -25.92 1.83
N LYS A 97 -20.91 -26.75 0.93
CA LYS A 97 -21.50 -28.06 1.27
C LYS A 97 -20.53 -29.01 1.97
N LEU A 98 -19.21 -28.83 1.77
CA LEU A 98 -18.19 -29.60 2.48
C LEU A 98 -18.08 -29.27 3.97
N THR A 99 -18.67 -28.15 4.41
CA THR A 99 -18.40 -27.57 5.74
C THR A 99 -19.65 -27.16 6.51
N MET A 100 -20.78 -27.04 5.82
CA MET A 100 -22.07 -26.67 6.38
C MET A 100 -23.02 -27.87 6.32
N PRO A 101 -23.97 -27.98 7.26
CA PRO A 101 -24.96 -29.04 7.23
C PRO A 101 -25.87 -28.89 6.00
N ASP A 102 -26.36 -30.03 5.48
CA ASP A 102 -27.16 -30.08 4.24
C ASP A 102 -28.43 -29.22 4.31
N ASP A 103 -29.00 -29.07 5.50
CA ASP A 103 -30.19 -28.26 5.73
C ASP A 103 -29.92 -26.75 5.57
N ALA A 104 -28.68 -26.28 5.67
CA ALA A 104 -28.31 -24.87 5.56
C ALA A 104 -28.61 -24.29 4.16
N PHE A 105 -28.69 -25.18 3.17
CA PHE A 105 -28.97 -24.86 1.76
C PHE A 105 -30.46 -24.93 1.41
N SER A 106 -31.33 -25.16 2.38
CA SER A 106 -32.78 -25.10 2.18
C SER A 106 -33.33 -23.72 2.59
N PRO A 107 -33.89 -22.93 1.66
CA PRO A 107 -34.44 -21.61 1.97
C PRO A 107 -35.67 -21.65 2.89
N LYS A 108 -36.30 -22.82 3.04
CA LYS A 108 -37.55 -23.03 3.80
C LYS A 108 -37.39 -23.89 5.06
N ALA A 109 -36.19 -24.41 5.32
CA ALA A 109 -35.98 -25.26 6.48
C ALA A 109 -36.04 -24.42 7.76
N ASN A 110 -36.81 -24.89 8.75
CA ASN A 110 -36.67 -24.50 10.15
C ASN A 110 -35.27 -24.90 10.58
N ASN A 111 -34.30 -24.03 10.31
CA ASN A 111 -32.92 -24.42 10.43
C ASN A 111 -32.32 -23.75 11.65
N LYS A 112 -32.27 -24.54 12.73
CA LYS A 112 -31.53 -24.23 13.96
C LYS A 112 -30.11 -23.74 13.66
N TYR A 113 -29.52 -24.19 12.55
CA TYR A 113 -28.24 -23.68 12.08
C TYR A 113 -28.24 -22.16 11.89
N TRP A 114 -29.23 -21.58 11.20
CA TRP A 114 -29.28 -20.14 10.95
C TRP A 114 -29.68 -19.34 12.18
N ASP A 115 -30.45 -19.93 13.10
CA ASP A 115 -30.73 -19.34 14.42
C ASP A 115 -29.46 -19.20 15.28
N GLU A 116 -28.54 -20.17 15.18
CA GLU A 116 -27.27 -20.19 15.93
C GLU A 116 -26.11 -19.55 15.15
N TYR A 117 -26.28 -19.31 13.85
CA TYR A 117 -25.24 -18.75 13.00
C TYR A 117 -24.91 -17.31 13.39
N SER A 118 -23.63 -17.07 13.64
CA SER A 118 -23.10 -15.74 13.86
C SER A 118 -21.69 -15.67 13.30
N PHE A 119 -21.48 -14.77 12.34
CA PHE A 119 -20.15 -14.46 11.86
C PHE A 119 -19.54 -13.35 12.71
N PRO A 120 -18.44 -13.59 13.42
CA PRO A 120 -17.90 -12.62 14.38
C PRO A 120 -17.37 -11.37 13.69
N ILE A 121 -17.87 -10.21 14.11
CA ILE A 121 -17.43 -8.89 13.66
C ILE A 121 -16.83 -8.17 14.87
N ASN A 122 -15.55 -8.46 15.14
CA ASN A 122 -14.74 -7.71 16.10
C ASN A 122 -13.80 -6.72 15.37
N GLN A 123 -13.27 -5.74 16.11
CA GLN A 123 -12.33 -4.75 15.57
C GLN A 123 -11.00 -4.76 16.32
N PRO A 124 -9.86 -4.52 15.62
CA PRO A 124 -9.71 -4.55 14.17
C PRO A 124 -9.58 -6.00 13.66
N LEU A 125 -10.52 -6.47 12.83
CA LEU A 125 -10.44 -7.78 12.19
C LEU A 125 -10.03 -7.63 10.73
N THR A 126 -9.04 -8.43 10.32
CA THR A 126 -8.69 -8.59 8.92
C THR A 126 -9.26 -9.91 8.45
N ILE A 127 -10.16 -9.87 7.47
CA ILE A 127 -10.83 -11.06 6.95
C ILE A 127 -10.28 -11.35 5.56
N ARG A 128 -9.78 -12.57 5.39
CA ARG A 128 -9.41 -13.10 4.08
C ARG A 128 -10.58 -13.89 3.53
N THR A 129 -11.15 -13.45 2.42
CA THR A 129 -12.22 -14.15 1.70
C THR A 129 -11.67 -15.29 0.83
N SER A 130 -10.56 -15.91 1.25
CA SER A 130 -10.00 -17.10 0.59
C SER A 130 -10.65 -18.40 1.04
N THR A 131 -11.37 -18.37 2.17
CA THR A 131 -12.19 -19.48 2.64
C THR A 131 -13.68 -19.20 2.36
N PRO A 132 -14.46 -20.22 1.98
CA PRO A 132 -15.90 -20.08 1.72
C PRO A 132 -16.67 -19.47 2.90
N GLN A 133 -16.32 -19.84 4.14
CA GLN A 133 -17.00 -19.37 5.35
C GLN A 133 -16.72 -17.89 5.62
N ASN A 134 -15.50 -17.42 5.39
CA ASN A 134 -15.16 -16.01 5.54
C ASN A 134 -15.81 -15.16 4.45
N PHE A 135 -15.85 -15.66 3.22
CA PHE A 135 -16.58 -15.02 2.14
C PHE A 135 -18.07 -14.91 2.49
N LEU A 136 -18.69 -16.01 2.92
CA LEU A 136 -20.10 -16.07 3.29
C LEU A 136 -20.42 -15.15 4.48
N GLY A 137 -19.56 -15.13 5.50
CA GLY A 137 -19.69 -14.23 6.64
C GLY A 137 -19.62 -12.75 6.25
N MET A 138 -18.68 -12.38 5.37
CA MET A 138 -18.60 -11.03 4.81
C MET A 138 -19.79 -10.67 3.94
N TRP A 139 -20.28 -11.63 3.16
CA TRP A 139 -21.50 -11.49 2.36
C TRP A 139 -22.69 -11.12 3.24
N PHE A 140 -22.94 -11.86 4.33
CA PHE A 140 -24.04 -11.56 5.25
C PHE A 140 -23.84 -10.23 5.98
N ALA A 141 -22.61 -9.93 6.39
CA ALA A 141 -22.29 -8.66 7.05
C ALA A 141 -22.64 -7.46 6.18
N LEU A 142 -22.37 -7.55 4.87
CA LEU A 142 -22.72 -6.53 3.89
C LEU A 142 -24.22 -6.55 3.58
N LEU A 143 -24.76 -7.70 3.20
CA LEU A 143 -26.17 -7.89 2.81
C LEU A 143 -27.16 -7.37 3.85
N HIS A 144 -26.85 -7.58 5.13
CA HIS A 144 -27.72 -7.20 6.25
C HIS A 144 -27.29 -5.92 6.96
N TYR A 145 -26.38 -5.14 6.35
CA TYR A 145 -25.96 -3.82 6.80
C TYR A 145 -25.27 -3.82 8.19
N THR A 146 -24.68 -4.96 8.60
CA THR A 146 -23.87 -5.06 9.82
C THR A 146 -22.52 -4.37 9.65
N VAL A 147 -22.00 -4.32 8.41
CA VAL A 147 -20.86 -3.48 8.03
C VAL A 147 -21.24 -2.56 6.87
N ALA A 148 -20.72 -1.34 6.88
CA ALA A 148 -20.87 -0.39 5.78
C ALA A 148 -19.57 -0.30 4.97
N PRO A 149 -19.61 -0.25 3.63
CA PRO A 149 -18.46 0.20 2.86
C PRO A 149 -18.00 1.57 3.37
N LYS A 150 -16.70 1.75 3.63
CA LYS A 150 -16.18 2.96 4.29
C LYS A 150 -16.60 4.25 3.59
N GLU A 151 -16.58 4.25 2.26
CA GLU A 151 -16.97 5.41 1.43
C GLU A 151 -18.47 5.77 1.56
N LYS A 152 -19.30 4.82 2.01
CA LYS A 152 -20.76 4.96 2.15
C LYS A 152 -21.20 4.93 3.60
N GLU A 153 -20.29 5.03 4.57
CA GLU A 153 -20.59 4.95 6.01
C GLU A 153 -21.66 5.98 6.45
N ASN A 154 -21.76 7.10 5.74
CA ASN A 154 -22.72 8.18 6.01
C ASN A 154 -24.03 8.08 5.23
N PHE A 155 -24.28 7.02 4.46
CA PHE A 155 -25.54 6.90 3.70
C PHE A 155 -26.71 6.60 4.66
N PRO A 156 -27.93 7.11 4.39
CA PRO A 156 -29.09 6.97 5.29
C PRO A 156 -29.36 5.52 5.74
N ILE A 157 -29.21 4.56 4.82
CA ILE A 157 -29.42 3.13 5.09
C ILE A 157 -28.54 2.59 6.24
N TYR A 158 -27.33 3.12 6.43
CA TYR A 158 -26.42 2.73 7.51
C TYR A 158 -26.55 3.60 8.77
N ARG A 159 -27.27 4.72 8.70
CA ARG A 159 -27.60 5.53 9.89
C ARG A 159 -28.79 4.92 10.63
N GLU A 160 -29.83 4.54 9.90
CA GLU A 160 -31.05 3.93 10.43
C GLU A 160 -30.77 2.56 11.08
N MET A 161 -29.86 1.78 10.48
CA MET A 161 -29.46 0.46 10.97
C MET A 161 -28.43 0.47 12.12
N ARG A 162 -28.00 1.66 12.59
CA ARG A 162 -26.95 1.84 13.62
C ARG A 162 -25.67 1.05 13.34
N THR A 163 -25.28 0.92 12.08
CA THR A 163 -24.08 0.19 11.66
C THR A 163 -22.83 0.79 12.31
N GLY A 164 -22.20 0.07 13.24
CA GLY A 164 -21.02 0.51 14.01
C GLY A 164 -19.67 0.21 13.34
N TYR A 165 -19.69 -0.55 12.24
CA TYR A 165 -18.51 -1.10 11.60
C TYR A 165 -18.43 -0.66 10.15
N THR A 166 -17.20 -0.42 9.68
CA THR A 166 -16.91 -0.14 8.28
C THR A 166 -16.00 -1.20 7.71
N VAL A 167 -16.19 -1.51 6.44
CA VAL A 167 -15.27 -2.35 5.66
C VAL A 167 -14.49 -1.48 4.69
N VAL A 168 -13.18 -1.70 4.68
CA VAL A 168 -12.26 -1.16 3.67
C VAL A 168 -11.73 -2.36 2.90
N ASP A 169 -11.92 -2.33 1.58
CA ASP A 169 -11.18 -3.21 0.68
C ASP A 169 -9.69 -2.87 0.84
N ILE A 170 -8.94 -3.79 1.44
CA ILE A 170 -7.49 -3.71 1.39
C ILE A 170 -7.07 -4.27 0.04
N LYS A 171 -7.38 -3.57 -1.06
CA LYS A 171 -6.47 -3.55 -2.21
C LYS A 171 -5.13 -3.25 -1.57
N GLU A 172 -4.12 -4.10 -1.67
CA GLU A 172 -2.82 -4.02 -0.97
C GLU A 172 -2.19 -2.61 -1.05
N LYS A 173 -2.75 -1.69 -0.29
CA LYS A 173 -2.33 -0.32 -0.10
C LYS A 173 -1.93 -0.34 1.35
N SER A 174 -0.73 -0.88 1.56
CA SER A 174 0.06 -0.60 2.74
C SER A 174 -0.20 0.85 3.17
N SER A 175 -0.51 1.04 4.46
CA SER A 175 -0.74 2.38 4.99
C SER A 175 0.44 3.28 4.62
N ASN A 176 0.23 4.60 4.53
CA ASN A 176 1.32 5.53 4.22
C ASN A 176 2.51 5.35 5.18
N LYS A 177 2.24 4.98 6.44
CA LYS A 177 3.27 4.60 7.43
C LYS A 177 4.02 3.33 7.03
N GLN A 178 3.32 2.26 6.66
CA GLN A 178 3.96 1.02 6.19
C GLN A 178 4.75 1.21 4.89
N LYS A 179 4.25 2.00 3.94
CA LYS A 179 5.00 2.38 2.73
C LYS A 179 6.27 3.14 3.09
N SER A 180 6.17 4.12 3.98
CA SER A 180 7.33 4.88 4.44
C SER A 180 8.35 4.00 5.15
N GLU A 181 7.92 3.08 6.02
CA GLU A 181 8.83 2.15 6.70
C GLU A 181 9.47 1.16 5.74
N PHE A 182 8.72 0.68 4.75
CA PHE A 182 9.25 -0.17 3.70
C PHE A 182 10.32 0.55 2.85
N GLU A 183 10.07 1.80 2.45
CA GLU A 183 11.04 2.61 1.72
C GLU A 183 12.33 2.84 2.52
N LYS A 184 12.21 3.11 3.83
CA LYS A 184 13.38 3.23 4.72
C LYS A 184 14.16 1.92 4.81
N SER A 185 13.47 0.81 5.04
CA SER A 185 14.10 -0.52 5.13
C SER A 185 14.84 -0.87 3.84
N LYS A 186 14.24 -0.59 2.67
CA LYS A 186 14.87 -0.79 1.36
C LYS A 186 16.13 0.08 1.19
N ALA A 187 16.07 1.35 1.60
CA ALA A 187 17.21 2.26 1.54
C ALA A 187 18.35 1.81 2.45
N THR A 188 18.05 1.47 3.71
CA THR A 188 19.04 0.96 4.67
C THR A 188 19.68 -0.32 4.17
N SER A 189 18.90 -1.27 3.63
CA SER A 189 19.45 -2.51 3.10
C SER A 189 20.41 -2.26 1.92
N LYS A 190 20.02 -1.44 0.94
CA LYS A 190 20.91 -1.06 -0.17
C LYS A 190 22.20 -0.39 0.31
N PHE A 191 22.09 0.50 1.29
CA PHE A 191 23.22 1.21 1.88
C PHE A 191 24.20 0.26 2.56
N VAL A 192 23.71 -0.58 3.48
CA VAL A 192 24.52 -1.54 4.23
C VAL A 192 25.17 -2.56 3.29
N ASN A 193 24.45 -3.06 2.29
CA ASN A 193 25.00 -4.01 1.32
C ASN A 193 26.20 -3.43 0.55
N LEU A 194 26.17 -2.15 0.18
CA LEU A 194 27.32 -1.50 -0.47
C LEU A 194 28.45 -1.19 0.52
N LEU A 195 28.10 -0.80 1.75
CA LEU A 195 29.05 -0.44 2.80
C LEU A 195 29.89 -1.64 3.25
N GLU A 196 29.24 -2.79 3.41
CA GLU A 196 29.85 -4.05 3.85
C GLU A 196 30.42 -4.88 2.70
N SER A 197 30.30 -4.43 1.44
CA SER A 197 30.86 -5.13 0.30
C SER A 197 32.39 -5.13 0.35
N ASP A 198 33.01 -6.29 0.09
CA ASP A 198 34.46 -6.41 -0.05
C ASP A 198 34.98 -5.75 -1.34
N LYS A 199 34.10 -5.43 -2.29
CA LYS A 199 34.49 -4.82 -3.57
C LYS A 199 34.74 -3.34 -3.39
N LYS A 200 35.98 -2.91 -3.65
CA LYS A 200 36.36 -1.48 -3.67
C LYS A 200 35.45 -0.65 -4.59
N SER A 201 35.02 -1.19 -5.72
CA SER A 201 34.10 -0.52 -6.65
C SER A 201 32.75 -0.16 -6.02
N ASP A 202 32.24 -1.01 -5.13
CA ASP A 202 30.94 -0.81 -4.48
C ASP A 202 31.02 0.30 -3.43
N LYS A 203 32.15 0.38 -2.72
CA LYS A 203 32.43 1.47 -1.76
C LYS A 203 32.60 2.81 -2.46
N VAL A 204 33.34 2.85 -3.58
CA VAL A 204 33.48 4.07 -4.41
C VAL A 204 32.12 4.49 -4.97
N PHE A 205 31.32 3.54 -5.45
CA PHE A 205 29.96 3.82 -5.92
C PHE A 205 29.07 4.37 -4.80
N LEU A 206 29.15 3.80 -3.59
CA LEU A 206 28.43 4.29 -2.43
C LEU A 206 28.85 5.72 -2.08
N GLU A 207 30.14 6.02 -2.05
CA GLU A 207 30.64 7.36 -1.76
C GLU A 207 30.11 8.39 -2.77
N LYS A 208 30.19 8.09 -4.07
CA LYS A 208 29.62 8.92 -5.15
C LYS A 208 28.10 9.11 -4.98
N LEU A 209 27.37 8.05 -4.60
CA LEU A 209 25.93 8.12 -4.33
C LEU A 209 25.61 9.02 -3.13
N MET A 210 26.34 8.85 -2.02
CA MET A 210 26.19 9.63 -0.79
C MET A 210 26.34 11.12 -1.09
N ASP A 211 27.35 11.47 -1.88
CA ASP A 211 27.58 12.85 -2.27
C ASP A 211 26.46 13.41 -3.17
N TYR A 212 25.99 12.63 -4.15
CA TYR A 212 24.89 13.03 -5.04
C TYR A 212 23.57 13.28 -4.29
N VAL A 213 23.28 12.45 -3.27
CA VAL A 213 22.07 12.63 -2.45
C VAL A 213 22.24 13.67 -1.34
N GLY A 214 23.44 14.22 -1.17
CA GLY A 214 23.74 15.23 -0.15
C GLY A 214 23.88 14.66 1.26
N PHE A 215 24.16 13.36 1.40
CA PHE A 215 24.47 12.72 2.68
C PHE A 215 25.98 12.84 2.96
N LYS A 216 26.34 13.70 3.91
CA LYS A 216 27.73 13.99 4.30
C LYS A 216 28.32 12.95 5.27
N GLY A 217 28.31 11.68 4.88
CA GLY A 217 29.00 10.62 5.61
C GLY A 217 30.44 10.41 5.12
N ASN A 218 31.30 9.83 5.95
CA ASN A 218 32.66 9.42 5.55
C ASN A 218 32.73 7.89 5.49
N ILE A 219 33.05 7.33 4.33
CA ILE A 219 33.09 5.88 4.06
C ILE A 219 34.14 5.13 4.89
N GLU A 220 35.18 5.83 5.35
CA GLU A 220 36.23 5.28 6.22
C GLU A 220 35.81 5.17 7.70
N THR A 221 34.63 5.70 8.04
CA THR A 221 34.07 5.57 9.39
C THR A 221 33.61 4.13 9.62
N GLU A 222 33.70 3.64 10.86
CA GLU A 222 33.18 2.33 11.23
C GLU A 222 31.74 2.11 10.74
N ALA A 223 31.48 0.95 10.12
CA ALA A 223 30.24 0.68 9.40
C ALA A 223 28.97 0.88 10.26
N GLY A 224 29.02 0.46 11.54
CA GLY A 224 27.90 0.66 12.46
C GLY A 224 27.59 2.13 12.74
N ILE A 225 28.62 2.97 12.85
CA ILE A 225 28.49 4.42 13.05
C ILE A 225 27.93 5.07 11.77
N LEU A 226 28.48 4.73 10.61
CA LEU A 226 28.04 5.30 9.34
C LEU A 226 26.60 4.89 8.99
N ASN A 227 26.21 3.65 9.23
CA ASN A 227 24.83 3.18 9.11
C ASN A 227 23.89 3.94 10.05
N SER A 228 24.32 4.22 11.30
CA SER A 228 23.54 5.01 12.24
C SER A 228 23.32 6.45 11.75
N GLN A 229 24.36 7.08 11.18
CA GLN A 229 24.26 8.40 10.56
C GLN A 229 23.31 8.41 9.35
N PHE A 230 23.38 7.37 8.50
CA PHE A 230 22.48 7.22 7.37
C PHE A 230 21.03 7.06 7.82
N ASN A 231 20.78 6.22 8.84
CA ASN A 231 19.45 6.04 9.43
C ASN A 231 18.90 7.33 10.02
N TYR A 232 19.74 8.16 10.64
CA TYR A 232 19.33 9.49 11.08
C TYR A 232 18.95 10.39 9.90
N TRP A 233 19.75 10.38 8.84
CA TRP A 233 19.50 11.18 7.63
C TRP A 233 18.18 10.80 6.93
N ILE A 234 17.88 9.51 6.75
CA ILE A 234 16.60 9.07 6.13
C ILE A 234 15.38 9.33 7.02
N ASN A 235 15.56 9.41 8.34
CA ASN A 235 14.49 9.69 9.30
C ASN A 235 14.26 11.18 9.56
N ASN A 236 15.08 12.06 8.96
CA ASN A 236 15.00 13.50 9.20
C ASN A 236 13.63 14.07 8.77
N LYS A 237 12.89 14.61 9.74
CA LYS A 237 11.55 15.17 9.57
C LYS A 237 11.52 16.44 8.73
N LYS A 238 12.63 17.19 8.65
CA LYS A 238 12.69 18.47 7.92
C LYS A 238 12.54 18.29 6.41
N GLU A 239 12.97 17.16 5.86
CA GLU A 239 12.90 16.83 4.42
C GLU A 239 11.63 16.04 4.05
N SER A 240 10.54 16.21 4.81
CA SER A 240 9.25 15.50 4.60
C SER A 240 9.38 13.97 4.51
N HIS A 241 10.37 13.36 5.16
CA HIS A 241 10.65 11.92 5.08
C HIS A 241 10.94 11.39 3.66
N LYS A 242 11.32 12.26 2.72
CA LYS A 242 11.54 11.88 1.31
C LYS A 242 12.94 11.31 1.04
N ASN A 243 13.88 11.47 1.96
CA ASN A 243 15.27 11.04 1.79
C ASN A 243 15.42 9.55 1.46
N ALA A 244 14.64 8.67 2.11
CA ALA A 244 14.66 7.24 1.81
C ALA A 244 14.24 6.95 0.36
N SER A 245 13.13 7.55 -0.08
CA SER A 245 12.62 7.38 -1.44
C SER A 245 13.56 7.99 -2.48
N TYR A 246 14.10 9.17 -2.19
CA TYR A 246 15.06 9.85 -3.05
C TYR A 246 16.36 9.05 -3.21
N PHE A 247 16.88 8.47 -2.12
CA PHE A 247 18.02 7.54 -2.17
C PHE A 247 17.69 6.29 -3.00
N ASN A 248 16.53 5.67 -2.76
CA ASN A 248 16.12 4.48 -3.50
C ASN A 248 16.03 4.72 -5.01
N GLN A 249 15.43 5.84 -5.43
CA GLN A 249 15.32 6.24 -6.83
C GLN A 249 16.70 6.54 -7.44
N THR A 250 17.55 7.26 -6.70
CA THR A 250 18.92 7.58 -7.14
C THR A 250 19.75 6.32 -7.32
N PHE A 251 19.70 5.39 -6.37
CA PHE A 251 20.38 4.11 -6.45
C PHE A 251 19.91 3.31 -7.68
N GLU A 252 18.61 3.23 -7.93
CA GLU A 252 18.06 2.48 -9.07
C GLU A 252 18.49 3.08 -10.40
N ARG A 253 18.43 4.41 -10.52
CA ARG A 253 18.88 5.15 -11.70
C ARG A 253 20.35 4.86 -12.01
N PHE A 254 21.22 5.02 -11.02
CA PHE A 254 22.66 4.90 -11.19
C PHE A 254 23.20 3.47 -11.05
N SER A 255 22.32 2.48 -10.91
CA SER A 255 22.70 1.07 -11.04
C SER A 255 22.82 0.62 -12.49
N THR A 256 22.30 1.40 -13.44
CA THR A 256 22.43 1.16 -14.89
C THR A 256 23.77 1.66 -15.43
N GLU A 257 24.22 1.16 -16.59
CA GLU A 257 25.49 1.60 -17.21
C GLU A 257 25.50 3.10 -17.52
N GLU A 258 24.47 3.60 -18.22
CA GLU A 258 24.28 5.03 -18.51
C GLU A 258 24.19 5.88 -17.23
N GLY A 259 23.49 5.37 -16.22
CA GLY A 259 23.37 6.07 -14.95
C GLY A 259 24.70 6.13 -14.16
N ARG A 260 25.52 5.08 -14.21
CA ARG A 260 26.84 5.08 -13.57
C ARG A 260 27.74 6.14 -14.20
N GLU A 261 27.67 6.26 -15.52
CA GLU A 261 28.43 7.26 -16.26
C GLU A 261 27.97 8.70 -15.93
N GLU A 262 26.67 8.95 -15.86
CA GLU A 262 26.15 10.26 -15.40
C GLU A 262 26.62 10.59 -13.98
N LEU A 263 26.60 9.61 -13.07
CA LEU A 263 27.06 9.80 -11.70
C LEU A 263 28.57 10.10 -11.64
N GLU A 264 29.36 9.47 -12.50
CA GLU A 264 30.79 9.74 -12.63
C GLU A 264 31.05 11.16 -13.13
N ILE A 265 30.36 11.57 -14.20
CA ILE A 265 30.42 12.94 -14.74
C ILE A 265 30.05 13.96 -13.67
N TYR A 266 29.00 13.72 -12.87
CA TYR A 266 28.61 14.60 -11.78
C TYR A 266 29.75 14.82 -10.76
N ASN A 267 30.43 13.74 -10.36
CA ASN A 267 31.53 13.83 -9.40
C ASN A 267 32.74 14.54 -10.02
N ASN A 268 33.05 14.24 -11.28
CA ASN A 268 34.13 14.89 -12.02
C ASN A 268 33.91 16.40 -12.16
N LEU A 269 32.71 16.83 -12.50
CA LEU A 269 32.35 18.26 -12.56
C LEU A 269 32.53 18.95 -11.20
N LYS A 270 32.22 18.25 -10.11
CA LYS A 270 32.41 18.77 -8.75
C LYS A 270 33.89 18.90 -8.39
N ASP A 271 34.74 17.99 -8.84
CA ASP A 271 36.18 18.07 -8.64
C ASP A 271 36.81 19.17 -9.51
N CYS A 272 36.41 19.29 -10.78
CA CYS A 272 36.81 20.39 -11.65
C CYS A 272 36.35 21.77 -11.12
N MET A 273 35.24 21.82 -10.38
CA MET A 273 34.84 23.05 -9.68
C MET A 273 35.84 23.40 -8.56
N LYS A 274 36.37 22.41 -7.84
CA LYS A 274 37.36 22.66 -6.77
C LYS A 274 38.70 23.12 -7.35
N THR A 275 39.10 22.61 -8.52
CA THR A 275 40.33 23.02 -9.21
C THR A 275 40.18 24.36 -9.95
N GLY A 276 38.94 24.78 -10.24
CA GLY A 276 38.61 26.04 -10.90
C GLY A 276 38.35 25.91 -12.40
N SER A 277 38.47 24.71 -12.95
CA SER A 277 38.23 24.39 -14.36
C SER A 277 36.75 24.44 -14.76
N VAL A 278 35.84 24.20 -13.81
CA VAL A 278 34.41 24.50 -13.95
C VAL A 278 34.07 25.75 -13.16
N THR A 279 33.50 26.75 -13.82
CA THR A 279 33.18 28.05 -13.19
C THR A 279 31.67 28.25 -13.04
N PHE A 280 31.26 29.01 -12.03
CA PHE A 280 29.87 29.42 -11.83
C PHE A 280 29.75 30.92 -12.04
N ASN A 281 29.01 31.32 -13.07
CA ASN A 281 28.82 32.73 -13.42
C ASN A 281 27.37 32.95 -13.85
N ARG A 282 26.79 34.13 -13.56
CA ARG A 282 25.42 34.49 -13.96
C ARG A 282 24.36 33.40 -13.73
N SER A 283 24.48 32.67 -12.61
CA SER A 283 23.59 31.56 -12.23
C SER A 283 23.70 30.27 -13.04
N GLU A 284 24.75 30.12 -13.85
CA GLU A 284 25.03 28.94 -14.68
C GLU A 284 26.44 28.39 -14.43
N TYR A 285 26.58 27.08 -14.61
CA TYR A 285 27.86 26.38 -14.64
C TYR A 285 28.43 26.38 -16.05
N TYR A 286 29.74 26.61 -16.17
CA TYR A 286 30.44 26.64 -17.44
C TYR A 286 31.65 25.70 -17.44
N LEU A 287 31.88 25.04 -18.57
CA LEU A 287 33.09 24.30 -18.89
C LEU A 287 33.81 25.03 -20.03
N GLY A 288 34.81 25.84 -19.69
CA GLY A 288 35.35 26.84 -20.63
C GLY A 288 34.29 27.90 -20.97
N GLU A 289 33.92 27.99 -22.25
CA GLU A 289 32.89 28.93 -22.74
C GLU A 289 31.48 28.30 -22.85
N GLU A 290 31.37 26.98 -22.66
CA GLU A 290 30.12 26.23 -22.84
C GLU A 290 29.26 26.26 -21.57
N SER A 291 27.99 26.64 -21.68
CA SER A 291 27.04 26.60 -20.56
C SER A 291 26.52 25.17 -20.35
N LEU A 292 26.57 24.73 -19.09
CA LEU A 292 26.10 23.41 -18.64
C LEU A 292 24.76 23.48 -17.89
N GLY A 293 24.26 24.68 -17.60
CA GLY A 293 22.99 24.90 -16.88
C GLY A 293 23.13 25.30 -15.42
N ASN A 294 22.02 25.31 -14.69
CA ASN A 294 21.90 26.06 -13.43
C ASN A 294 22.30 25.26 -12.18
N ASN A 295 22.45 23.94 -12.30
CA ASN A 295 22.92 23.07 -11.23
C ASN A 295 23.79 21.93 -11.75
N LEU A 296 24.69 21.42 -10.92
CA LEU A 296 25.64 20.37 -11.31
C LEU A 296 24.96 19.05 -11.74
N LYS A 297 23.74 18.78 -11.28
CA LYS A 297 22.98 17.58 -11.68
C LYS A 297 22.44 17.71 -13.10
N GLU A 298 21.96 18.89 -13.48
CA GLU A 298 21.60 19.22 -14.86
C GLU A 298 22.84 19.23 -15.75
N ALA A 299 23.93 19.85 -15.30
CA ALA A 299 25.20 19.85 -16.01
C ALA A 299 25.68 18.43 -16.32
N ALA A 300 25.63 17.51 -15.35
CA ALA A 300 25.99 16.12 -15.56
C ALA A 300 25.15 15.44 -16.64
N LYS A 301 23.83 15.70 -16.68
CA LYS A 301 22.94 15.18 -17.74
C LYS A 301 23.29 15.75 -19.11
N VAL A 302 23.57 17.05 -19.19
CA VAL A 302 23.93 17.72 -20.44
C VAL A 302 25.22 17.11 -20.99
N VAL A 303 26.26 17.01 -20.15
CA VAL A 303 27.55 16.42 -20.54
C VAL A 303 27.41 14.93 -20.90
N ASN A 304 26.57 14.17 -20.19
CA ASN A 304 26.36 12.75 -20.51
C ASN A 304 25.76 12.55 -21.91
N ASN A 305 24.92 13.49 -22.36
CA ASN A 305 24.24 13.43 -23.65
C ASN A 305 25.05 14.04 -24.81
N ASP A 306 26.14 14.76 -24.52
CA ASP A 306 26.97 15.43 -25.52
C ASP A 306 28.40 14.87 -25.53
N LYS A 307 28.72 14.14 -26.60
CA LYS A 307 30.06 13.52 -26.78
C LYS A 307 31.20 14.54 -26.78
N ASN A 308 30.98 15.76 -27.29
CA ASN A 308 32.02 16.78 -27.36
C ASN A 308 32.30 17.34 -25.96
N LEU A 309 31.26 17.65 -25.19
CA LEU A 309 31.41 18.12 -23.80
C LEU A 309 32.05 17.06 -22.91
N LYS A 310 31.72 15.79 -23.15
CA LYS A 310 32.31 14.66 -22.43
C LYS A 310 33.81 14.51 -22.72
N SER A 311 34.21 14.61 -23.99
CA SER A 311 35.63 14.62 -24.37
C SER A 311 36.38 15.81 -23.76
N LYS A 312 35.80 17.02 -23.81
CA LYS A 312 36.39 18.21 -23.17
C LYS A 312 36.58 18.03 -21.67
N LEU A 313 35.61 17.44 -20.96
CA LEU A 313 35.72 17.18 -19.52
C LEU A 313 36.87 16.21 -19.22
N LEU A 314 37.00 15.13 -20.00
CA LEU A 314 38.10 14.16 -19.83
C LEU A 314 39.47 14.79 -20.09
N GLU A 315 39.61 15.60 -21.14
CA GLU A 315 40.87 16.33 -21.43
C GLU A 315 41.27 17.27 -20.29
N ILE A 316 40.30 17.95 -19.66
CA ILE A 316 40.57 18.81 -18.50
C ILE A 316 41.04 17.99 -17.30
N MET A 317 40.40 16.85 -17.04
CA MET A 317 40.77 15.97 -15.93
C MET A 317 42.16 15.34 -16.12
N ASP A 318 42.57 15.05 -17.35
CA ASP A 318 43.90 14.52 -17.65
C ASP A 318 45.00 15.58 -17.50
N ASN A 319 44.66 16.87 -17.66
CA ASN A 319 45.60 17.99 -17.47
C ASN A 319 45.69 18.47 -16.01
N ASP A 320 44.67 18.23 -15.19
CA ASP A 320 44.59 18.62 -13.77
C ASP A 320 45.19 17.56 -12.81
N ASN A 321 45.54 16.36 -13.31
CA ASN A 321 46.22 15.26 -12.58
C ASN A 321 47.75 15.30 -12.75
#